data_AF-A0A3M8EMZ0-F1
#
_entry.id   AF-A0A3M8EMZ0-F1
#
_cell.length_a   1.000
_cell.length_b   1.000
_cell.length_c   1.000
_cell.angle_alpha   90.00
_cell.angle_beta   90.00
_cell.angle_gamma   90.00
#
_symmetry.space_group_name_H-M   'P 1'
#
loop_
_entity.id
_entity.type
_entity.pdbx_description
1 polymer ?
#
loop_
_entity_poly.entity_id
_entity_poly.type
_entity_poly.pdbx_seq_one_letter_code
_entity_poly.pdbx_strand_id
1 'polypeptide(L)'
;MLISIFREPKYPVICDIDGFVIAAKSEKSFVKQLSEVTIVAEKSYNLVDSTGEGWIFLPKHMSVSPLTFKKQWSKKEIIAVFNGRKNQSSEDVRYSEKSLSSKRFDRIFGELVDLLTRH
;
A
#
# COMPACT_ATOMS: atom_id res chain seq x y z
N MET A 1 -5.38 -1.31 17.54
CA MET A 1 -4.31 -2.31 17.37
C MET A 1 -4.63 -3.07 16.10
N LEU A 2 -3.63 -3.29 15.23
CA LEU A 2 -3.83 -4.05 14.00
C LEU A 2 -3.57 -5.53 14.28
N ILE A 3 -4.51 -6.40 13.94
CA ILE A 3 -4.32 -7.85 14.13
C ILE A 3 -3.60 -8.43 12.91
N SER A 4 -2.54 -9.19 13.13
CA SER A 4 -1.83 -9.89 12.05
C SER A 4 -2.19 -11.37 12.08
N ILE A 5 -2.88 -11.86 11.06
CA ILE A 5 -3.21 -13.28 10.95
C ILE A 5 -2.01 -14.01 10.30
N PHE A 6 -1.55 -15.10 10.91
CA PHE A 6 -0.31 -15.83 10.60
C PHE A 6 1.00 -15.12 10.95
N ARG A 7 1.24 -13.92 10.40
CA ARG A 7 2.43 -13.12 10.66
C ARG A 7 2.23 -11.66 10.27
N GLU A 8 3.17 -10.80 10.66
CA GLU A 8 3.17 -9.38 10.33
C GLU A 8 3.74 -9.10 8.92
N PRO A 9 3.24 -8.06 8.23
CA PRO A 9 3.82 -7.57 6.99
C PRO A 9 5.15 -6.86 7.24
N LYS A 10 6.05 -6.88 6.25
CA LYS A 10 7.29 -6.13 6.35
C LYS A 10 7.08 -4.68 5.95
N TYR A 11 6.99 -3.79 6.93
CA TYR A 11 6.86 -2.35 6.70
C TYR A 11 8.06 -1.77 5.92
N PRO A 12 7.86 -0.69 5.14
CA PRO A 12 6.60 0.01 4.90
C PRO A 12 5.56 -0.81 4.12
N VAL A 13 4.29 -0.37 4.17
CA VAL A 13 3.18 -0.96 3.41
C VAL A 13 2.45 0.11 2.60
N ILE A 14 1.83 -0.31 1.50
CA ILE A 14 0.91 0.48 0.66
C ILE A 14 -0.41 -0.26 0.58
N CYS A 15 -1.53 0.42 0.88
CA CYS A 15 -2.88 -0.15 0.82
C CYS A 15 -3.71 0.62 -0.21
N ASP A 16 -4.44 -0.12 -1.05
CA ASP A 16 -5.41 0.43 -2.01
C ASP A 16 -6.84 0.23 -1.47
N ILE A 17 -7.48 1.34 -1.08
CA ILE A 17 -8.83 1.38 -0.53
C ILE A 17 -9.78 1.93 -1.59
N ASP A 18 -10.28 1.06 -2.46
CA ASP A 18 -11.19 1.41 -3.57
C ASP A 18 -10.64 2.55 -4.47
N GLY A 19 -9.33 2.58 -4.70
CA GLY A 19 -8.60 3.60 -5.45
C GLY A 19 -8.01 4.73 -4.60
N PHE A 20 -8.35 4.82 -3.31
CA PHE A 20 -7.67 5.71 -2.37
C PHE A 20 -6.43 5.00 -1.83
N VAL A 21 -5.25 5.48 -2.20
CA VAL A 21 -3.99 4.79 -1.89
C VAL A 21 -3.33 5.46 -0.70
N ILE A 22 -3.11 4.70 0.38
CA ILE A 22 -2.38 5.13 1.57
C ILE A 22 -1.07 4.36 1.73
N ALA A 23 -0.08 4.99 2.35
CA ALA A 23 1.17 4.35 2.72
C ALA A 23 1.49 4.55 4.20
N ALA A 24 2.20 3.59 4.79
CA ALA A 24 2.60 3.65 6.18
C ALA A 24 3.97 3.01 6.41
N LYS A 25 4.81 3.70 7.20
CA LYS A 25 6.16 3.25 7.56
C LYS A 25 6.20 2.32 8.78
N SER A 26 5.08 2.18 9.48
CA SER A 26 4.93 1.33 10.66
C SER A 26 3.46 1.00 10.89
N GLU A 27 3.16 0.00 11.73
CA GLU A 27 1.78 -0.35 12.12
C GLU A 27 1.05 0.86 12.70
N LYS A 28 1.71 1.60 13.61
CA LYS A 28 1.13 2.80 14.23
C LYS A 28 0.74 3.84 13.18
N SER A 29 1.61 4.08 12.18
CA SER A 29 1.30 4.98 11.08
C SER A 29 0.17 4.44 10.20
N PHE A 30 0.07 3.12 10.04
CA PHE A 30 -0.98 2.51 9.22
C PHE A 30 -2.35 2.65 9.88
N VAL A 31 -2.46 2.36 11.17
CA VAL A 31 -3.69 2.56 11.95
C VAL A 31 -4.10 4.04 11.94
N LYS A 32 -3.14 4.97 12.04
CA LYS A 32 -3.42 6.41 11.91
C LYS A 32 -4.02 6.74 10.53
N GLN A 33 -3.37 6.33 9.44
CA GLN A 33 -3.86 6.56 8.07
C GLN A 33 -5.26 5.96 7.84
N LEU A 34 -5.52 4.75 8.38
CA LEU A 34 -6.84 4.12 8.30
C LEU A 34 -7.94 4.92 9.01
N SER A 35 -7.60 5.72 10.03
CA SER A 35 -8.58 6.58 10.72
C SER A 35 -8.95 7.84 9.95
N GLU A 36 -8.19 8.19 8.91
CA GLU A 36 -8.36 9.40 8.10
C GLU A 36 -9.12 9.13 6.79
N VAL A 37 -9.50 7.87 6.53
CA VAL A 37 -10.15 7.44 5.28
C VAL A 37 -11.46 6.70 5.55
N THR A 38 -12.42 6.86 4.64
CA THR A 38 -13.70 6.13 4.71
C THR A 38 -13.52 4.70 4.22
N ILE A 39 -13.84 3.73 5.09
CA ILE A 39 -13.63 2.30 4.82
C ILE A 39 -14.95 1.54 4.98
N VAL A 40 -15.27 0.66 4.03
CA VAL A 40 -16.44 -0.22 4.12
C VAL A 40 -16.04 -1.48 4.88
N ALA A 41 -16.66 -1.71 6.04
CA ALA A 41 -16.27 -2.78 6.97
C ALA A 41 -16.25 -4.18 6.33
N GLU A 42 -17.26 -4.52 5.51
CA GLU A 42 -17.45 -5.85 4.91
C GLU A 42 -16.63 -6.09 3.64
N LYS A 43 -15.84 -5.10 3.18
CA LYS A 43 -14.92 -5.27 2.06
C LYS A 43 -13.56 -5.76 2.50
N SER A 44 -12.75 -6.13 1.51
CA SER A 44 -11.34 -6.41 1.70
C SER A 44 -10.52 -5.60 0.71
N TYR A 45 -9.32 -5.22 1.13
CA TYR A 45 -8.48 -4.26 0.40
C TYR A 45 -7.09 -4.83 0.17
N ASN A 46 -6.54 -4.58 -1.03
CA ASN A 46 -5.20 -5.03 -1.36
C ASN A 46 -4.17 -4.22 -0.58
N LEU A 47 -3.25 -4.93 0.04
CA LEU A 47 -2.10 -4.37 0.75
C LEU A 47 -0.84 -4.98 0.13
N VAL A 48 0.23 -4.19 0.04
CA VAL A 48 1.53 -4.65 -0.43
C VAL A 48 2.57 -4.23 0.57
N ASP A 49 3.49 -5.13 0.91
CA ASP A 49 4.59 -4.81 1.81
C ASP A 49 5.87 -4.47 1.04
N SER A 50 6.90 -4.04 1.76
CA SER A 50 8.19 -3.61 1.19
C SER A 50 8.93 -4.66 0.36
N THR A 51 8.56 -5.95 0.49
CA THR A 51 9.14 -7.04 -0.32
C THR A 51 8.39 -7.27 -1.62
N GLY A 52 7.24 -6.61 -1.80
CA GLY A 52 6.32 -6.85 -2.90
C GLY A 52 5.40 -8.03 -2.68
N GLU A 53 5.42 -8.63 -1.48
CA GLU A 53 4.43 -9.60 -1.08
C GLU A 53 3.07 -8.91 -1.00
N GLY A 54 2.05 -9.59 -1.54
CA GLY A 54 0.67 -9.15 -1.44
C GLY A 54 0.00 -9.65 -0.17
N TRP A 55 -0.84 -8.79 0.37
CA TRP A 55 -1.57 -8.93 1.60
C TRP A 55 -3.02 -8.47 1.39
N ILE A 56 -3.87 -8.80 2.33
CA ILE A 56 -5.24 -8.31 2.39
C ILE A 56 -5.50 -7.63 3.72
N PHE A 57 -6.11 -6.45 3.66
CA PHE A 57 -6.64 -5.75 4.83
C PHE A 57 -8.14 -6.02 4.94
N LEU A 58 -8.57 -6.43 6.14
CA LEU A 58 -9.95 -6.75 6.50
C LEU A 58 -10.41 -5.77 7.59
N PRO A 59 -11.14 -4.70 7.23
CA PRO A 59 -11.48 -3.62 8.15
C PRO A 59 -12.40 -4.06 9.29
N LYS A 60 -13.37 -4.95 9.01
CA LYS A 60 -14.26 -5.51 10.04
C LYS A 60 -13.53 -6.04 11.28
N HIS A 61 -12.33 -6.57 11.08
CA HIS A 61 -11.52 -7.16 12.14
C HIS A 61 -10.25 -6.34 12.45
N MET A 62 -10.09 -5.17 11.81
CA MET A 62 -8.84 -4.40 11.82
C MET A 62 -7.61 -5.30 11.67
N SER A 63 -7.66 -6.20 10.69
CA SER A 63 -6.66 -7.25 10.53
C SER A 63 -6.02 -7.27 9.16
N VAL A 64 -4.76 -7.72 9.09
CA VAL A 64 -4.04 -8.00 7.84
C VAL A 64 -3.67 -9.48 7.75
N SER A 65 -3.64 -10.01 6.53
CA SER A 65 -3.30 -11.42 6.28
C SER A 65 -2.56 -11.59 4.94
N PRO A 66 -1.57 -12.49 4.85
CA PRO A 66 -0.92 -12.83 3.59
C PRO A 66 -1.79 -13.77 2.72
N LEU A 67 -2.97 -14.18 3.21
CA LEU A 67 -3.91 -15.04 2.49
C LEU A 67 -4.73 -14.28 1.44
N THR A 68 -4.05 -13.66 0.48
CA THR A 68 -4.64 -13.05 -0.71
C THR A 68 -4.42 -13.90 -1.97
N PHE A 69 -5.28 -13.75 -2.98
CA PHE A 69 -5.06 -14.32 -4.31
C PHE A 69 -3.87 -13.66 -5.04
N LYS A 70 -3.65 -12.36 -4.82
CA LYS A 70 -2.56 -11.61 -5.44
C LYS A 70 -1.30 -11.69 -4.56
N LYS A 71 -0.52 -12.77 -4.72
CA LYS A 71 0.63 -13.07 -3.85
C LYS A 71 1.86 -12.19 -4.05
N GLN A 72 2.16 -11.80 -5.28
CA GLN A 72 3.35 -11.02 -5.60
C GLN A 72 2.98 -9.85 -6.51
N TRP A 73 3.51 -8.68 -6.17
CA TRP A 73 3.38 -7.45 -6.93
C TRP A 73 4.66 -7.15 -7.69
N SER A 74 4.50 -6.76 -8.95
CA SER A 74 5.58 -6.25 -9.79
C SER A 74 5.75 -4.75 -9.62
N LYS A 75 6.91 -4.24 -10.05
CA LYS A 75 7.20 -2.79 -10.09
C LYS A 75 6.13 -2.02 -10.89
N LYS A 76 5.70 -2.57 -12.02
CA LYS A 76 4.68 -1.94 -12.88
C LYS A 76 3.33 -1.85 -12.18
N GLU A 77 2.91 -2.91 -11.50
CA GLU A 77 1.61 -2.94 -10.83
C GLU A 77 1.54 -1.93 -9.68
N ILE A 78 2.57 -1.85 -8.83
CA ILE A 78 2.55 -0.89 -7.72
C ILE A 78 2.65 0.56 -8.21
N ILE A 79 3.39 0.81 -9.30
CA ILE A 79 3.42 2.12 -9.96
C ILE A 79 2.07 2.46 -10.58
N ALA A 80 1.38 1.49 -11.19
CA ALA A 80 0.05 1.70 -11.75
C ALA A 80 -0.97 2.06 -10.65
N VAL A 81 -0.94 1.36 -9.51
CA VAL A 81 -1.77 1.72 -8.33
C VAL A 81 -1.45 3.14 -7.87
N PHE A 82 -0.17 3.48 -7.70
CA PHE A 82 0.22 4.84 -7.30
C PHE A 82 -0.26 5.89 -8.30
N ASN A 83 0.02 5.72 -9.59
CA ASN A 83 -0.29 6.68 -10.65
C ASN A 83 -1.79 6.77 -10.99
N GLY A 84 -2.58 5.77 -10.61
CA GLY A 84 -4.03 5.71 -10.83
C GLY A 84 -4.86 6.06 -9.59
N ARG A 85 -4.22 6.43 -8.48
CA ARG A 85 -4.90 6.73 -7.22
C ARG A 85 -5.87 7.92 -7.37
N LYS A 86 -7.00 7.84 -6.67
CA LYS A 86 -8.05 8.87 -6.65
C LYS A 86 -7.67 10.07 -5.78
N ASN A 87 -6.85 9.85 -4.75
CA ASN A 87 -6.33 10.88 -3.87
C ASN A 87 -5.07 11.56 -4.43
N GLN A 88 -5.01 11.73 -5.76
CA GLN A 88 -3.98 12.55 -6.37
C GLN A 88 -4.40 14.02 -6.35
N SER A 89 -3.48 14.91 -5.99
CA SER A 89 -3.64 16.35 -6.21
C SER A 89 -3.22 16.73 -7.64
N SER A 90 -3.59 17.92 -8.12
CA SER A 90 -3.12 18.45 -9.41
C SER A 90 -1.61 18.71 -9.43
N GLU A 91 -0.98 18.85 -8.27
CA GLU A 91 0.45 19.10 -8.11
C GLU A 91 1.25 17.80 -7.97
N ASP A 92 0.58 16.66 -7.84
CA ASP A 92 1.23 15.38 -7.61
C ASP A 92 2.00 14.89 -8.83
N VAL A 93 3.27 14.55 -8.59
CA VAL A 93 4.15 14.00 -9.62
C VAL A 93 3.79 12.53 -9.86
N ARG A 94 3.51 12.18 -11.12
CA ARG A 94 3.41 10.78 -11.55
C ARG A 94 4.78 10.11 -11.48
N TYR A 95 4.82 8.89 -10.96
CA TYR A 95 6.04 8.12 -10.92
C TYR A 95 6.39 7.65 -12.34
N SER A 96 7.62 7.94 -12.77
CA SER A 96 8.08 7.59 -14.11
C SER A 96 8.38 6.09 -14.22
N GLU A 97 7.91 5.46 -15.29
CA GLU A 97 8.30 4.09 -15.65
C GLU A 97 9.63 4.02 -16.41
N LYS A 98 10.33 5.15 -16.57
CA LYS A 98 11.68 5.14 -17.15
C LYS A 98 12.62 4.42 -16.17
N SER A 99 13.39 3.47 -16.70
CA SER A 99 14.44 2.75 -15.96
C SER A 99 13.95 1.78 -14.86
N LEU A 100 12.77 1.18 -15.03
CA LEU A 100 12.29 0.12 -14.11
C LEU A 100 13.24 -1.09 -14.01
N SER A 101 13.99 -1.38 -15.08
CA SER A 101 14.98 -2.45 -15.10
C SER A 101 16.18 -2.17 -14.20
N SER A 102 16.57 -0.91 -14.01
CA SER A 102 17.77 -0.55 -13.23
C SER A 102 17.49 -0.34 -11.74
N LYS A 103 16.25 -0.06 -11.33
CA LYS A 103 15.87 0.08 -9.92
C LYS A 103 15.35 -1.22 -9.33
N ARG A 104 15.76 -1.56 -8.10
CA ARG A 104 15.17 -2.67 -7.33
C ARG A 104 13.74 -2.34 -6.86
N PHE A 105 12.94 -3.37 -6.55
CA PHE A 105 11.56 -3.19 -6.10
C PHE A 105 11.48 -2.38 -4.81
N ASP A 106 12.24 -2.78 -3.78
CA ASP A 106 12.35 -2.11 -2.48
C ASP A 106 12.64 -0.61 -2.61
N ARG A 107 13.56 -0.23 -3.52
CA ARG A 107 13.87 1.18 -3.80
C ARG A 107 12.69 1.93 -4.40
N ILE A 108 12.01 1.36 -5.40
CA ILE A 108 10.81 1.98 -5.99
C ILE A 108 9.74 2.11 -4.92
N PHE A 109 9.50 1.05 -4.16
CA PHE A 109 8.49 1.00 -3.11
C PHE A 109 8.75 2.08 -2.04
N GLY A 110 10.00 2.25 -1.59
CA GLY A 110 10.38 3.31 -0.67
C GLY A 110 10.13 4.71 -1.21
N GLU A 111 10.50 4.97 -2.48
CA GLU A 111 10.24 6.26 -3.14
C GLU A 111 8.73 6.55 -3.23
N LEU A 112 7.89 5.54 -3.53
CA LEU A 112 6.42 5.68 -3.55
C LEU A 112 5.85 5.98 -2.17
N VAL A 113 6.33 5.27 -1.13
CA VAL A 113 5.92 5.53 0.26
C VAL A 113 6.27 6.95 0.68
N ASP A 114 7.47 7.44 0.33
CA ASP A 114 7.88 8.80 0.63
C ASP A 114 6.97 9.81 -0.08
N LEU A 115 6.59 9.58 -1.33
CA LEU A 115 5.66 10.46 -2.04
C LEU A 115 4.25 10.46 -1.41
N LEU A 116 3.76 9.31 -0.97
CA LEU A 116 2.43 9.17 -0.34
C LEU A 116 2.37 9.68 1.11
N THR A 117 3.52 9.90 1.75
CA THR A 117 3.59 10.34 3.17
C THR A 117 4.11 11.78 3.34
N ARG A 118 4.35 12.50 2.23
CA ARG A 118 4.68 13.94 2.24
C ARG A 118 3.41 14.76 2.46
N HIS A 119 2.92 14.80 3.70
CA HIS A 119 1.88 15.72 4.15
C HIS A 119 2.18 16.19 5.58
#